data_AF-A0A946SYX1-F1
#
_entry.id   AF-A0A946SYX1-F1
#
_cell.length_a   1.000
_cell.length_b   1.000
_cell.length_c   1.000
_cell.angle_alpha   90.00
_cell.angle_beta   90.00
_cell.angle_gamma   90.00
#
_symmetry.space_group_name_H-M   'P 1'
#
loop_
_entity.id
_entity.type
_entity.pdbx_description
1 polymer ?
#
loop_
_entity_poly.entity_id
_entity_poly.type
_entity_poly.pdbx_seq_one_letter_code
_entity_poly.pdbx_strand_id
1 'polypeptide(L)'
;MFKKIRSVYKTRKFNVFVFFVLLALIYSMTSKLTSNYTKTIVFVVKPVDVPSDQVVLDQSIDSIGLELETYGYNLAKYYIDQPIIEISLNDLNKVKSKYQWTKQRNFSDLQSKFNKSIRLVSSSVDQIDFTIEQYESKKVPVELKLELDYKSGFDSFNEYKLSKDSIMITGPNSLIDTINMIQTHKLVLNQIDSEINAKIRIKPPENSNITHSDTELDFQLKVEKFTEESIKVPITIVNIDDNMKINYYPKVVSVLYRVSIREYKSVNPMDFRVECDLNTINRDNSVLISSITKKPSNVRKCRIENNQIQYVIIQ
;
A
#
# COMPACT_ATOMS: atom_id res chain seq x y z
N MET A 1 36.70 -37.67 40.53
CA MET A 1 36.36 -38.58 39.41
C MET A 1 37.05 -38.17 38.09
N PHE A 2 37.14 -36.89 37.73
CA PHE A 2 37.81 -36.42 36.50
C PHE A 2 39.35 -36.60 36.43
N LYS A 3 40.08 -36.65 37.56
CA LYS A 3 41.55 -36.89 37.55
C LYS A 3 41.93 -38.35 37.19
N LYS A 4 41.09 -39.34 37.50
CA LYS A 4 41.30 -40.76 37.16
C LYS A 4 41.05 -41.06 35.68
N ILE A 5 40.13 -40.31 35.07
CA ILE A 5 39.86 -40.37 33.63
C ILE A 5 41.10 -39.89 32.84
N ARG A 6 41.79 -38.85 33.32
CA ARG A 6 42.99 -38.27 32.66
C ARG A 6 44.23 -39.18 32.62
N SER A 7 44.37 -40.13 33.56
CA SER A 7 45.53 -41.06 33.57
C SER A 7 45.34 -42.29 32.66
N VAL A 8 44.11 -42.58 32.22
CA VAL A 8 43.79 -43.70 31.32
C VAL A 8 44.19 -43.36 29.87
N TYR A 9 43.99 -42.11 29.43
CA TYR A 9 44.41 -41.60 28.11
C TYR A 9 45.94 -41.62 27.86
N LYS A 10 46.75 -41.81 28.91
CA LYS A 10 48.22 -41.85 28.80
C LYS A 10 48.80 -43.25 28.59
N THR A 11 47.94 -44.29 28.57
CA THR A 11 48.38 -45.67 28.38
C THR A 11 48.29 -46.08 26.92
N ARG A 12 49.37 -46.66 26.38
CA ARG A 12 49.44 -47.13 24.98
C ARG A 12 48.26 -48.04 24.60
N LYS A 13 47.77 -48.85 25.54
CA LYS A 13 46.63 -49.76 25.36
C LYS A 13 45.29 -49.03 25.15
N PHE A 14 45.05 -47.91 25.84
CA PHE A 14 43.83 -47.13 25.68
C PHE A 14 43.79 -46.42 24.32
N ASN A 15 44.91 -45.86 23.86
CA ASN A 15 45.00 -45.23 22.54
C ASN A 15 44.75 -46.25 21.40
N VAL A 16 45.25 -47.48 21.55
CA VAL A 16 44.98 -48.58 20.60
C VAL A 16 43.50 -48.96 20.62
N PHE A 17 42.88 -49.08 21.79
CA PHE A 17 41.44 -49.35 21.90
C PHE A 17 40.60 -48.27 21.21
N VAL A 18 40.85 -46.99 21.48
CA VAL A 18 40.14 -45.87 20.82
C VAL A 18 40.34 -45.89 19.31
N PHE A 19 41.56 -46.18 18.83
CA PHE A 19 41.83 -46.32 17.41
C PHE A 19 40.99 -47.41 16.75
N PHE A 20 40.91 -48.60 17.36
CA PHE A 20 40.08 -49.69 16.82
C PHE A 20 38.58 -49.40 16.90
N VAL A 21 38.11 -48.74 17.95
CA VAL A 21 36.70 -48.29 18.05
C VAL A 21 36.40 -47.28 16.94
N LEU A 22 37.31 -46.32 16.70
CA LEU A 22 37.16 -45.32 15.65
C LEU A 22 37.14 -45.98 14.26
N LEU A 23 38.02 -46.95 14.01
CA LEU A 23 37.99 -47.76 12.79
C LEU A 23 36.68 -48.52 12.61
N ALA A 24 36.17 -49.16 13.67
CA ALA A 24 34.91 -49.88 13.63
C ALA A 24 33.72 -48.92 13.36
N LEU A 25 33.74 -47.73 13.94
CA LEU A 25 32.74 -46.69 13.70
C LEU A 25 32.81 -46.15 12.27
N ILE A 26 34.00 -45.86 11.74
CA ILE A 26 34.17 -45.44 10.35
C ILE A 26 33.65 -46.53 9.42
N TYR A 27 34.08 -47.78 9.62
CA TYR A 27 33.64 -48.91 8.80
C TYR A 27 32.11 -49.07 8.83
N SER A 28 31.52 -49.06 10.02
CA SER A 28 30.07 -49.16 10.19
C SER A 28 29.34 -47.98 9.52
N MET A 29 29.87 -46.76 9.67
CA MET A 29 29.29 -45.55 9.07
C MET A 29 29.36 -45.62 7.54
N THR A 30 30.52 -45.97 6.97
CA THR A 30 30.69 -46.17 5.54
C THR A 30 29.73 -47.23 5.02
N SER A 31 29.64 -48.40 5.69
CA SER A 31 28.74 -49.49 5.30
C SER A 31 27.27 -49.06 5.27
N LYS A 32 26.82 -48.29 6.27
CA LYS A 32 25.47 -47.72 6.30
C LYS A 32 25.26 -46.68 5.21
N LEU A 33 26.23 -45.82 4.95
CA LEU A 33 26.12 -44.80 3.91
C LEU A 33 26.15 -45.37 2.48
N THR A 34 26.82 -46.50 2.24
CA THR A 34 26.92 -47.14 0.92
C THR A 34 25.80 -48.15 0.64
N SER A 35 24.92 -48.42 1.59
CA SER A 35 23.77 -49.30 1.38
C SER A 35 22.66 -48.57 0.62
N ASN A 36 21.88 -49.28 -0.19
CA ASN A 36 20.70 -48.75 -0.87
C ASN A 36 19.49 -48.71 0.07
N TYR A 37 18.72 -47.63 0.00
CA TYR A 37 17.51 -47.42 0.76
C TYR A 37 16.42 -46.82 -0.12
N THR A 38 15.18 -47.17 0.19
CA THR A 38 13.99 -46.52 -0.36
C THR A 38 13.35 -45.68 0.74
N LYS A 39 13.30 -44.36 0.54
CA LYS A 39 12.74 -43.42 1.51
C LYS A 39 11.96 -42.30 0.81
N THR A 40 10.85 -41.90 1.42
CA THR A 40 10.10 -40.72 1.02
C THR A 40 10.70 -39.47 1.65
N ILE A 41 11.10 -38.52 0.80
CA ILE A 41 11.63 -37.21 1.21
C ILE A 41 10.65 -36.14 0.75
N VAL A 42 10.35 -35.18 1.63
CA VAL A 42 9.43 -34.07 1.33
C VAL A 42 10.22 -32.91 0.77
N PHE A 43 9.91 -32.50 -0.45
CA PHE A 43 10.51 -31.37 -1.15
C PHE A 43 9.56 -30.18 -1.18
N VAL A 44 10.06 -28.98 -0.96
CA VAL A 44 9.30 -27.75 -1.20
C VAL A 44 9.24 -27.51 -2.70
N VAL A 45 8.04 -27.31 -3.24
CA VAL A 45 7.83 -27.06 -4.67
C VAL A 45 8.04 -25.57 -4.93
N LYS A 46 8.88 -25.26 -5.93
CA LYS A 46 9.04 -23.89 -6.42
C LYS A 46 8.85 -23.84 -7.94
N PRO A 47 7.87 -23.07 -8.44
CA PRO A 47 7.77 -22.82 -9.87
C PRO A 47 8.95 -21.94 -10.32
N VAL A 48 9.57 -22.30 -11.44
CA VAL A 48 10.62 -21.53 -12.12
C VAL A 48 10.22 -21.27 -13.57
N ASP A 49 10.94 -20.37 -14.23
CA ASP A 49 10.67 -19.97 -15.62
C ASP A 49 9.25 -19.43 -15.83
N VAL A 50 8.75 -18.68 -14.85
CA VAL A 50 7.47 -17.96 -14.97
C VAL A 50 7.66 -16.85 -16.02
N PRO A 51 6.80 -16.78 -17.06
CA PRO A 51 6.84 -15.69 -18.03
C PRO A 51 6.77 -14.32 -17.36
N SER A 52 7.51 -13.33 -17.86
CA SER A 52 7.60 -12.00 -17.23
C SER A 52 6.28 -11.22 -17.20
N ASP A 53 5.30 -11.62 -18.01
CA ASP A 53 3.95 -11.06 -18.06
C ASP A 53 2.96 -11.79 -17.13
N GLN A 54 3.43 -12.76 -16.32
CA GLN A 54 2.60 -13.61 -15.48
C GLN A 54 3.17 -13.73 -14.06
N VAL A 55 2.29 -14.05 -13.11
CA VAL A 55 2.67 -14.45 -11.76
C VAL A 55 1.97 -15.76 -11.38
N VAL A 56 2.61 -16.55 -10.52
CA VAL A 56 1.94 -17.66 -9.84
C VAL A 56 1.28 -17.10 -8.58
N LEU A 57 -0.05 -17.06 -8.55
CA LEU A 57 -0.81 -16.58 -7.39
C LEU A 57 -0.93 -17.65 -6.31
N ASP A 58 -1.14 -18.89 -6.75
CA ASP A 58 -1.45 -20.00 -5.87
C ASP A 58 -1.01 -21.31 -6.51
N GLN A 59 -0.75 -22.31 -5.67
CA GLN A 59 -0.41 -23.65 -6.09
C GLN A 59 -1.18 -24.69 -5.27
N SER A 60 -1.60 -25.78 -5.90
CA SER A 60 -2.42 -26.79 -5.22
C SER A 60 -1.74 -27.46 -4.03
N ILE A 61 -0.40 -27.48 -4.01
CA ILE A 61 0.42 -27.98 -2.91
C ILE A 61 1.71 -27.16 -2.79
N ASP A 62 2.21 -26.98 -1.57
CA ASP A 62 3.50 -26.34 -1.31
C ASP A 62 4.69 -27.30 -1.25
N SER A 63 4.40 -28.59 -1.04
CA SER A 63 5.42 -29.62 -0.92
C SER A 63 4.95 -30.94 -1.50
N ILE A 64 5.90 -31.71 -2.03
CA ILE A 64 5.69 -33.01 -2.65
C ILE A 64 6.59 -34.05 -1.97
N GLY A 65 5.98 -35.18 -1.58
CA GLY A 65 6.72 -36.35 -1.11
C GLY A 65 7.22 -37.14 -2.31
N LEU A 66 8.54 -37.31 -2.44
CA LEU A 66 9.15 -38.12 -3.48
C LEU A 66 9.80 -39.35 -2.85
N GLU A 67 9.42 -40.53 -3.33
CA GLU A 67 10.03 -41.78 -2.92
C GLU A 67 11.30 -42.01 -3.76
N LEU A 68 12.44 -42.02 -3.08
CA LEU A 68 13.75 -42.14 -3.69
C LEU A 68 14.40 -43.45 -3.28
N GLU A 69 14.87 -44.21 -4.27
CA GLU A 69 15.74 -45.38 -4.12
C GLU A 69 17.19 -44.95 -4.42
N THR A 70 18.04 -44.89 -3.40
CA THR A 70 19.44 -44.45 -3.54
C THR A 70 20.33 -44.87 -2.37
N TYR A 71 21.64 -44.61 -2.47
CA TYR A 71 22.61 -44.82 -1.41
C TYR A 71 22.37 -43.91 -0.20
N GLY A 72 22.66 -44.41 1.00
CA GLY A 72 22.48 -43.66 2.26
C GLY A 72 23.17 -42.29 2.29
N TYR A 73 24.34 -42.13 1.67
CA TYR A 73 25.01 -40.82 1.58
C TYR A 73 24.26 -39.79 0.73
N ASN A 74 23.51 -40.23 -0.30
CA ASN A 74 22.66 -39.35 -1.10
C ASN A 74 21.41 -38.93 -0.34
N LEU A 75 20.91 -39.75 0.59
CA LEU A 75 19.79 -39.39 1.46
C LEU A 75 20.23 -38.44 2.58
N ALA A 76 21.44 -38.64 3.13
CA ALA A 76 21.98 -37.86 4.24
C ALA A 76 21.92 -36.34 3.99
N LYS A 77 22.17 -35.90 2.75
CA LYS A 77 22.14 -34.47 2.37
C LYS A 77 20.78 -33.81 2.60
N TYR A 78 19.68 -34.56 2.44
CA TYR A 78 18.31 -34.07 2.61
C TYR A 78 17.88 -33.94 4.07
N TYR A 79 18.69 -34.45 5.01
CA TYR A 79 18.47 -34.27 6.45
C TYR A 79 19.22 -33.06 7.02
N ILE A 80 20.17 -32.50 6.26
CA ILE A 80 20.95 -31.33 6.67
C ILE A 80 20.19 -30.07 6.28
N ASP A 81 19.74 -29.98 5.02
CA ASP A 81 19.00 -28.85 4.48
C ASP A 81 17.63 -29.28 3.95
N GLN A 82 16.64 -28.40 4.10
CA GLN A 82 15.31 -28.63 3.55
C GLN A 82 15.37 -28.63 2.02
N PRO A 83 14.99 -29.74 1.36
CA PRO A 83 15.20 -29.83 -0.07
C PRO A 83 14.11 -29.12 -0.86
N ILE A 84 14.51 -28.51 -1.97
CA ILE A 84 13.64 -27.78 -2.88
C ILE A 84 13.63 -28.50 -4.22
N ILE A 85 12.45 -28.62 -4.83
CA ILE A 85 12.29 -29.08 -6.20
C ILE A 85 11.74 -27.93 -7.05
N GLU A 86 12.53 -27.54 -8.04
CA GLU A 86 12.12 -26.54 -9.01
C GLU A 86 11.29 -27.21 -10.11
N ILE A 87 10.16 -26.62 -10.50
CA ILE A 87 9.33 -27.08 -11.62
C ILE A 87 9.24 -25.95 -12.63
N SER A 88 9.79 -26.17 -13.83
CA SER A 88 9.76 -25.19 -14.92
C SER A 88 8.36 -25.13 -15.51
N LEU A 89 7.78 -23.94 -15.59
CA LEU A 89 6.46 -23.76 -16.21
C LEU A 89 6.50 -23.91 -17.74
N ASN A 90 7.67 -23.76 -18.37
CA ASN A 90 7.83 -23.94 -19.82
C ASN A 90 7.58 -25.38 -20.27
N ASP A 91 7.85 -26.35 -19.38
CA ASP A 91 7.68 -27.78 -19.65
C ASP A 91 6.26 -28.28 -19.32
N LEU A 92 5.40 -27.38 -18.86
CA LEU A 92 4.04 -27.69 -18.44
C LEU A 92 3.00 -27.26 -19.48
N ASN A 93 1.94 -28.06 -19.57
CA ASN A 93 0.80 -27.67 -20.38
C ASN A 93 -0.02 -26.60 -19.67
N LYS A 94 -0.22 -25.48 -20.35
CA LYS A 94 -1.12 -24.41 -19.93
C LYS A 94 -2.56 -24.76 -20.28
N VAL A 95 -3.41 -24.89 -19.27
CA VAL A 95 -4.86 -25.11 -19.39
C VAL A 95 -5.57 -23.93 -18.75
N LYS A 96 -6.15 -23.06 -19.59
CA LYS A 96 -6.76 -21.80 -19.15
C LYS A 96 -5.74 -20.93 -18.36
N SER A 97 -6.04 -20.63 -17.10
CA SER A 97 -5.23 -19.86 -16.16
C SER A 97 -4.41 -20.75 -15.21
N LYS A 98 -4.05 -21.98 -15.64
CA LYS A 98 -3.24 -22.89 -14.85
C LYS A 98 -2.16 -23.56 -15.68
N TYR A 99 -0.98 -23.73 -15.11
CA TYR A 99 0.01 -24.71 -15.58
C TYR A 99 -0.16 -26.00 -14.78
N GLN A 100 -0.19 -27.13 -15.47
CA GLN A 100 -0.43 -28.43 -14.84
C GLN A 100 0.78 -29.34 -14.99
N TRP A 101 1.40 -29.67 -13.85
CA TRP A 101 2.34 -30.78 -13.76
C TRP A 101 1.57 -32.05 -13.49
N THR A 102 1.77 -33.09 -14.30
CA THR A 102 1.17 -34.40 -14.03
C THR A 102 2.23 -35.49 -14.03
N LYS A 103 2.12 -36.44 -13.11
CA LYS A 103 3.01 -37.59 -13.00
C LYS A 103 3.13 -38.37 -14.31
N GLN A 104 2.03 -38.51 -15.05
CA GLN A 104 2.06 -39.23 -16.32
C GLN A 104 2.94 -38.58 -17.40
N ARG A 105 3.06 -37.24 -17.40
CA ARG A 105 3.78 -36.51 -18.45
C ARG A 105 5.16 -36.04 -18.01
N ASN A 106 5.28 -35.57 -16.77
CA ASN A 106 6.43 -34.79 -16.31
C ASN A 106 7.33 -35.55 -15.32
N PHE A 107 7.02 -36.82 -15.01
CA PHE A 107 7.81 -37.61 -14.05
C PHE A 107 9.20 -37.96 -14.59
N SER A 108 9.35 -38.16 -15.90
CA SER A 108 10.66 -38.34 -16.56
C SER A 108 11.55 -37.12 -16.39
N ASP A 109 10.98 -35.93 -16.57
CA ASP A 109 11.70 -34.66 -16.47
C ASP A 109 12.11 -34.42 -15.03
N LEU A 110 11.23 -34.75 -14.08
CA LEU A 110 11.53 -34.69 -12.66
C LEU A 110 12.65 -35.68 -12.26
N GLN A 111 12.67 -36.89 -12.81
CA GLN A 111 13.77 -37.85 -12.64
C GLN A 111 15.09 -37.32 -13.21
N SER A 112 15.07 -36.57 -14.32
CA SER A 112 16.27 -36.00 -14.93
C SER A 112 16.98 -34.96 -14.05
N LYS A 113 16.25 -34.36 -13.09
CA LYS A 113 16.81 -33.42 -12.09
C LYS A 113 17.66 -34.11 -11.03
N PHE A 114 17.56 -35.43 -10.90
CA PHE A 114 18.35 -36.21 -9.97
C PHE A 114 19.58 -36.83 -10.66
N ASN A 115 20.63 -37.07 -9.89
CA ASN A 115 21.81 -37.76 -10.41
C ASN A 115 21.48 -39.22 -10.77
N LYS A 116 22.30 -39.85 -11.62
CA LYS A 116 22.09 -41.25 -12.07
C LYS A 116 22.05 -42.28 -10.93
N SER A 117 22.57 -41.94 -9.75
CA SER A 117 22.55 -42.81 -8.57
C SER A 117 21.27 -42.71 -7.73
N ILE A 118 20.35 -41.81 -8.08
CA ILE A 118 19.05 -41.65 -7.43
C ILE A 118 17.97 -42.06 -8.40
N ARG A 119 17.22 -43.09 -8.05
CA ARG A 119 16.03 -43.51 -8.78
C ARG A 119 14.79 -42.99 -8.06
N LEU A 120 13.99 -42.23 -8.78
CA LEU A 120 12.67 -41.78 -8.37
C LEU A 120 11.67 -42.92 -8.58
N VAL A 121 11.11 -43.41 -7.48
CA VAL A 121 10.17 -44.54 -7.48
C VAL A 121 8.75 -44.03 -7.64
N SER A 122 8.37 -43.03 -6.85
CA SER A 122 7.00 -42.51 -6.84
C SER A 122 6.93 -41.07 -6.33
N SER A 123 5.76 -40.46 -6.52
CA SER A 123 5.37 -39.17 -5.97
C SER A 123 4.10 -39.33 -5.13
N SER A 124 3.96 -38.51 -4.08
CA SER A 124 2.79 -38.49 -3.20
C SER A 124 1.53 -37.93 -3.85
N VAL A 125 1.69 -37.22 -4.97
CA VAL A 125 0.59 -36.65 -5.76
C VAL A 125 0.74 -37.04 -7.22
N ASP A 126 -0.39 -37.08 -7.92
CA ASP A 126 -0.43 -37.34 -9.36
C ASP A 126 -0.49 -36.05 -10.20
N GLN A 127 -0.84 -34.91 -9.59
CA GLN A 127 -0.97 -33.61 -10.24
C GLN A 127 -0.61 -32.46 -9.29
N ILE A 128 0.00 -31.40 -9.86
CA ILE A 128 0.19 -30.10 -9.23
C ILE A 128 -0.34 -29.04 -10.19
N ASP A 129 -1.27 -28.22 -9.71
CA ASP A 129 -1.78 -27.07 -10.44
C ASP A 129 -1.08 -25.79 -9.94
N PHE A 130 -0.48 -25.04 -10.85
CA PHE A 130 0.00 -23.68 -10.61
C PHE A 130 -1.00 -22.70 -11.20
N THR A 131 -1.74 -21.99 -10.36
CA THR A 131 -2.68 -20.96 -10.78
C THR A 131 -1.92 -19.68 -11.11
N ILE A 132 -2.10 -19.22 -12.35
CA ILE A 132 -1.44 -18.02 -12.86
C ILE A 132 -2.45 -16.92 -13.13
N GLU A 133 -1.96 -15.69 -13.05
CA GLU A 133 -2.65 -14.52 -13.55
C GLU A 133 -1.69 -13.66 -14.36
N GLN A 134 -2.22 -12.95 -15.36
CA GLN A 134 -1.43 -12.02 -16.15
C GLN A 134 -1.28 -10.69 -15.40
N TYR A 135 -0.14 -10.05 -15.59
CA TYR A 135 0.06 -8.67 -15.17
C TYR A 135 -0.80 -7.75 -16.02
N GLU A 136 -1.68 -7.01 -15.36
CA GLU A 136 -2.47 -5.94 -15.94
C GLU A 136 -2.02 -4.60 -15.38
N SER A 137 -2.40 -3.52 -16.08
CA SER A 137 -2.10 -2.16 -15.63
C SER A 137 -3.38 -1.36 -15.45
N LYS A 138 -3.51 -0.70 -14.31
CA LYS A 138 -4.67 0.11 -13.92
C LYS A 138 -4.20 1.51 -13.54
N LYS A 139 -4.92 2.54 -13.99
CA LYS A 139 -4.69 3.93 -13.56
C LYS A 139 -5.51 4.22 -12.32
N VAL A 140 -4.86 4.69 -11.26
CA VAL A 140 -5.51 4.96 -9.97
C VAL A 140 -5.18 6.35 -9.44
N PRO A 141 -6.15 7.06 -8.84
CA PRO A 141 -5.94 8.40 -8.28
C PRO A 141 -5.02 8.37 -7.07
N VAL A 142 -4.28 9.46 -6.87
CA VAL A 142 -3.38 9.66 -5.73
C VAL A 142 -4.09 10.43 -4.62
N GLU A 143 -4.06 9.87 -3.42
CA GLU A 143 -4.49 10.54 -2.20
C GLU A 143 -3.29 11.18 -1.48
N LEU A 144 -3.32 12.51 -1.39
CA LEU A 144 -2.34 13.29 -0.67
C LEU A 144 -2.69 13.40 0.82
N LYS A 145 -1.79 12.97 1.71
CA LYS A 145 -1.93 13.20 3.16
C LYS A 145 -1.14 14.45 3.55
N LEU A 146 -1.84 15.56 3.71
CA LEU A 146 -1.24 16.89 3.90
C LEU A 146 -1.66 17.53 5.22
N GLU A 147 -0.70 18.06 5.97
CA GLU A 147 -0.93 18.97 7.09
C GLU A 147 -0.12 20.24 6.90
N LEU A 148 -0.82 21.38 6.94
CA LEU A 148 -0.24 22.71 6.70
C LEU A 148 -0.47 23.61 7.91
N ASP A 149 0.61 24.17 8.42
CA ASP A 149 0.60 25.28 9.38
C ASP A 149 1.37 26.48 8.80
N TYR A 150 0.71 27.63 8.78
CA TYR A 150 1.23 28.85 8.17
C TYR A 150 1.75 29.79 9.25
N LYS A 151 2.81 30.52 8.92
CA LYS A 151 3.26 31.64 9.75
C LYS A 151 2.21 32.75 9.76
N SER A 152 2.13 33.50 10.86
CA SER A 152 1.22 34.65 10.97
C SER A 152 1.43 35.64 9.82
N GLY A 153 0.34 36.09 9.20
CA GLY A 153 0.35 36.97 8.03
C GLY A 153 0.53 36.27 6.67
N PHE A 154 0.64 34.94 6.64
CA PHE A 154 0.72 34.14 5.41
C PHE A 154 -0.44 33.15 5.31
N ASP A 155 -0.89 32.87 4.08
CA ASP A 155 -1.92 31.88 3.78
C ASP A 155 -1.77 31.39 2.32
N SER A 156 -2.48 30.33 1.95
CA SER A 156 -2.63 29.89 0.56
C SER A 156 -4.04 30.18 0.05
N PHE A 157 -4.13 30.97 -1.02
CA PHE A 157 -5.39 31.27 -1.68
C PHE A 157 -5.73 30.27 -2.80
N ASN A 158 -4.71 29.54 -3.29
CA ASN A 158 -4.81 28.58 -4.37
C ASN A 158 -4.78 27.14 -3.82
N GLU A 159 -5.35 26.22 -4.58
CA GLU A 159 -5.13 24.79 -4.33
C GLU A 159 -3.67 24.42 -4.60
N TYR A 160 -3.18 23.41 -3.88
CA TYR A 160 -1.88 22.82 -4.18
C TYR A 160 -1.90 22.18 -5.57
N LYS A 161 -0.72 22.01 -6.17
CA LYS A 161 -0.56 21.29 -7.42
C LYS A 161 0.33 20.07 -7.22
N LEU A 162 -0.09 18.96 -7.80
CA LEU A 162 0.73 17.77 -7.94
C LEU A 162 1.15 17.63 -9.40
N SER A 163 2.33 17.07 -9.66
CA SER A 163 2.77 16.76 -11.03
C SER A 163 1.84 15.78 -11.73
N LYS A 164 1.18 14.89 -10.98
CA LYS A 164 0.19 13.92 -11.45
C LYS A 164 -0.92 13.77 -10.41
N ASP A 165 -2.17 13.65 -10.88
CA ASP A 165 -3.35 13.35 -10.07
C ASP A 165 -3.59 11.83 -9.89
N SER A 166 -2.90 11.03 -10.71
CA SER A 166 -3.09 9.59 -10.83
C SER A 166 -1.82 8.92 -11.35
N ILE A 167 -1.60 7.67 -10.96
CA ILE A 167 -0.43 6.87 -11.36
C ILE A 167 -0.87 5.51 -11.92
N MET A 168 0.01 4.87 -12.68
CA MET A 168 -0.21 3.50 -13.15
C MET A 168 0.25 2.52 -12.06
N ILE A 169 -0.57 1.53 -11.78
CA ILE A 169 -0.13 0.32 -11.09
C ILE A 169 -0.16 -0.87 -12.02
N THR A 170 0.82 -1.74 -11.86
CA THR A 170 0.93 -3.00 -12.60
C THR A 170 0.99 -4.14 -11.61
N GLY A 171 0.14 -5.13 -11.81
CA GLY A 171 -0.02 -6.25 -10.89
C GLY A 171 -1.03 -7.28 -11.42
N PRO A 172 -1.22 -8.39 -10.71
CA PRO A 172 -2.26 -9.37 -11.03
C PRO A 172 -3.63 -8.71 -10.91
N ASN A 173 -4.52 -8.90 -11.89
CA ASN A 173 -5.82 -8.22 -11.93
C ASN A 173 -6.63 -8.42 -10.64
N SER A 174 -6.64 -9.64 -10.09
CA SER A 174 -7.28 -9.95 -8.80
C SER A 174 -6.80 -9.09 -7.62
N LEU A 175 -5.56 -8.60 -7.66
CA LEU A 175 -5.00 -7.72 -6.64
C LEU A 175 -5.25 -6.25 -6.96
N ILE A 176 -4.94 -5.80 -8.20
CA ILE A 176 -5.03 -4.38 -8.55
C ILE A 176 -6.46 -3.88 -8.72
N ASP A 177 -7.42 -4.77 -9.03
CA ASP A 177 -8.83 -4.39 -9.13
C ASP A 177 -9.38 -3.89 -7.78
N THR A 178 -8.89 -4.47 -6.68
CA THR A 178 -9.25 -4.05 -5.32
C THR A 178 -8.70 -2.68 -4.92
N ILE A 179 -7.68 -2.18 -5.64
CA ILE A 179 -7.02 -0.91 -5.33
C ILE A 179 -7.75 0.22 -6.06
N ASN A 180 -8.36 1.11 -5.27
CA ASN A 180 -9.11 2.27 -5.80
C ASN A 180 -8.32 3.58 -5.72
N MET A 181 -7.31 3.66 -4.87
CA MET A 181 -6.54 4.87 -4.61
C MET A 181 -5.17 4.52 -4.04
N ILE A 182 -4.20 5.41 -4.24
CA ILE A 182 -2.85 5.24 -3.72
C ILE A 182 -2.48 6.38 -2.81
N GLN A 183 -2.04 6.02 -1.61
CA GLN A 183 -1.64 6.98 -0.61
C GLN A 183 -0.19 7.41 -0.78
N THR A 184 0.04 8.68 -0.54
CA THR A 184 1.38 9.23 -0.32
C THR A 184 1.80 9.09 1.14
N HIS A 185 3.10 9.25 1.40
CA HIS A 185 3.58 9.54 2.74
C HIS A 185 3.05 10.88 3.20
N LYS A 186 2.81 11.00 4.51
CA LYS A 186 2.28 12.22 5.11
C LYS A 186 3.30 13.36 4.95
N LEU A 187 2.87 14.46 4.34
CA LEU A 187 3.65 15.69 4.24
C LEU A 187 3.13 16.67 5.30
N VAL A 188 4.00 17.03 6.26
CA VAL A 188 3.72 18.01 7.30
C VAL A 188 4.62 19.22 7.07
N LEU A 189 4.01 20.38 6.87
CA LEU A 189 4.70 21.64 6.64
C LEU A 189 4.25 22.66 7.69
N ASN A 190 5.19 23.15 8.49
CA ASN A 190 4.92 24.09 9.57
C ASN A 190 5.60 25.44 9.32
N GLN A 191 5.04 26.51 9.90
CA GLN A 191 5.58 27.86 9.79
C GLN A 191 5.83 28.33 8.35
N ILE A 192 4.95 27.95 7.42
CA ILE A 192 5.10 28.25 6.00
C ILE A 192 4.95 29.76 5.77
N ASP A 193 5.96 30.39 5.16
CA ASP A 193 5.97 31.81 4.81
C ASP A 193 6.44 32.10 3.38
N SER A 194 6.66 31.07 2.57
CA SER A 194 7.00 31.18 1.15
C SER A 194 6.44 30.00 0.34
N GLU A 195 6.49 30.13 -0.98
CA GLU A 195 6.15 29.02 -1.89
C GLU A 195 6.97 27.76 -1.57
N ILE A 196 6.30 26.61 -1.58
CA ILE A 196 6.90 25.32 -1.30
C ILE A 196 6.89 24.49 -2.58
N ASN A 197 8.07 23.96 -2.92
CA ASN A 197 8.25 22.92 -3.92
C ASN A 197 8.92 21.72 -3.24
N ALA A 198 8.23 20.58 -3.21
CA ALA A 198 8.68 19.39 -2.50
C ALA A 198 8.45 18.13 -3.35
N LYS A 199 9.22 17.09 -3.07
CA LYS A 199 8.96 15.74 -3.60
C LYS A 199 8.27 14.90 -2.54
N ILE A 200 7.17 14.26 -2.90
CA ILE A 200 6.38 13.44 -2.00
C ILE A 200 6.49 11.99 -2.45
N ARG A 201 6.96 11.13 -1.55
CA ARG A 201 7.04 9.69 -1.79
C ARG A 201 5.68 9.04 -1.76
N ILE A 202 5.40 8.23 -2.76
CA ILE A 202 4.24 7.34 -2.81
C ILE A 202 4.49 6.18 -1.84
N LYS A 203 3.48 5.75 -1.09
CA LYS A 203 3.64 4.56 -0.24
C LYS A 203 3.83 3.32 -1.12
N PRO A 204 4.78 2.43 -0.79
CA PRO A 204 4.91 1.18 -1.52
C PRO A 204 3.65 0.32 -1.31
N PRO A 205 3.29 -0.52 -2.29
CA PRO A 205 2.21 -1.48 -2.13
C PRO A 205 2.59 -2.53 -1.08
N GLU A 206 1.60 -3.06 -0.36
CA GLU A 206 1.81 -4.10 0.65
C GLU A 206 2.23 -5.45 0.03
N ASN A 207 1.78 -5.70 -1.21
CA ASN A 207 2.08 -6.91 -1.95
C ASN A 207 3.22 -6.66 -2.94
N SER A 208 4.27 -7.51 -2.88
CA SER A 208 5.45 -7.42 -3.74
C SER A 208 5.17 -7.65 -5.23
N ASN A 209 4.02 -8.24 -5.56
CA ASN A 209 3.59 -8.47 -6.94
C ASN A 209 2.96 -7.22 -7.57
N ILE A 210 2.85 -6.11 -6.84
CA ILE A 210 2.31 -4.85 -7.37
C ILE A 210 3.47 -3.85 -7.50
N THR A 211 3.51 -3.15 -8.61
CA THR A 211 4.51 -2.10 -8.88
C THR A 211 3.81 -0.82 -9.35
N HIS A 212 4.46 0.32 -9.11
CA HIS A 212 3.96 1.64 -9.48
C HIS A 212 4.84 2.22 -10.60
N SER A 213 4.26 2.99 -11.52
CA SER A 213 5.04 3.71 -12.55
C SER A 213 5.97 4.77 -11.97
N ASP A 214 5.60 5.32 -10.82
CA ASP A 214 6.27 6.43 -10.16
C ASP A 214 6.46 6.12 -8.67
N THR A 215 7.58 6.56 -8.10
CA THR A 215 7.89 6.42 -6.67
C THR A 215 7.72 7.74 -5.91
N GLU A 216 7.79 8.87 -6.62
CA GLU A 216 7.70 10.22 -6.07
C GLU A 216 6.87 11.12 -7.00
N LEU A 217 6.24 12.14 -6.41
CA LEU A 217 5.48 13.17 -7.11
C LEU A 217 5.97 14.55 -6.70
N ASP A 218 5.97 15.50 -7.61
CA ASP A 218 6.30 16.89 -7.28
C ASP A 218 5.04 17.58 -6.74
N PHE A 219 5.20 18.28 -5.63
CA PHE A 219 4.19 19.05 -4.94
C PHE A 219 4.59 20.52 -4.95
N GLN A 220 3.63 21.36 -5.31
CA GLN A 220 3.78 22.81 -5.32
C GLN A 220 2.63 23.45 -4.54
N LEU A 221 2.99 24.32 -3.60
CA LEU A 221 2.04 25.12 -2.82
C LEU A 221 2.45 26.59 -2.89
N LYS A 222 1.59 27.41 -3.48
CA LYS A 222 1.77 28.87 -3.52
C LYS A 222 1.35 29.48 -2.19
N VAL A 223 2.21 30.29 -1.59
CA VAL A 223 1.93 30.97 -0.33
C VAL A 223 2.20 32.45 -0.50
N GLU A 224 1.28 33.26 -0.01
CA GLU A 224 1.36 34.71 -0.13
C GLU A 224 1.03 35.38 1.21
N LYS A 225 1.49 36.62 1.36
CA LYS A 225 1.06 37.46 2.48
C LYS A 225 -0.39 37.87 2.28
N PHE A 226 -1.18 37.81 3.35
CA PHE A 226 -2.55 38.28 3.35
C PHE A 226 -2.73 39.56 4.16
N THR A 227 -3.78 40.30 3.84
CA THR A 227 -4.36 41.33 4.69
C THR A 227 -5.79 40.92 5.09
N GLU A 228 -6.25 41.41 6.23
CA GLU A 228 -7.65 41.30 6.64
C GLU A 228 -8.35 42.62 6.32
N GLU A 229 -9.40 42.53 5.50
CA GLU A 229 -10.17 43.69 5.06
C GLU A 229 -11.63 43.53 5.50
N SER A 230 -12.31 44.66 5.66
CA SER A 230 -13.74 44.72 5.95
C SER A 230 -14.47 45.44 4.82
N ILE A 231 -15.54 44.83 4.33
CA ILE A 231 -16.35 45.38 3.24
C ILE A 231 -17.82 45.39 3.60
N LYS A 232 -18.52 46.47 3.26
CA LYS A 232 -19.96 46.61 3.52
C LYS A 232 -20.75 45.94 2.40
N VAL A 233 -21.53 44.92 2.76
CA VAL A 233 -22.35 44.15 1.82
C VAL A 233 -23.82 44.34 2.18
N PRO A 234 -24.71 44.66 1.22
CA PRO A 234 -26.14 44.72 1.47
C PRO A 234 -26.72 43.35 1.81
N ILE A 235 -27.71 43.34 2.68
CA ILE A 235 -28.42 42.13 3.08
C ILE A 235 -29.65 41.93 2.21
N THR A 236 -29.86 40.70 1.75
CA THR A 236 -31.09 40.30 1.07
C THR A 236 -31.87 39.35 1.97
N ILE A 237 -33.16 39.63 2.19
CA ILE A 237 -34.05 38.66 2.83
C ILE A 237 -34.66 37.80 1.71
N VAL A 238 -34.55 36.49 1.85
CA VAL A 238 -35.12 35.51 0.91
C VAL A 238 -36.32 34.81 1.55
N ASN A 239 -37.16 34.19 0.72
CA ASN A 239 -38.38 33.48 1.15
C ASN A 239 -39.40 34.39 1.85
N ILE A 240 -39.62 35.60 1.30
CA ILE A 240 -40.71 36.49 1.74
C ILE A 240 -41.99 36.08 1.01
N ASP A 241 -43.06 35.84 1.75
CA ASP A 241 -44.39 35.62 1.17
C ASP A 241 -44.90 36.88 0.46
N ASP A 242 -45.61 36.75 -0.66
CA ASP A 242 -46.06 37.88 -1.50
C ASP A 242 -46.91 38.93 -0.74
N ASN A 243 -47.56 38.52 0.34
CA ASN A 243 -48.42 39.38 1.17
C ASN A 243 -47.69 39.99 2.38
N MET A 244 -46.39 39.78 2.55
CA MET A 244 -45.62 40.30 3.69
C MET A 244 -44.65 41.40 3.26
N LYS A 245 -44.70 42.55 3.93
CA LYS A 245 -43.65 43.56 3.85
C LYS A 245 -42.79 43.50 5.08
N ILE A 246 -41.48 43.50 4.91
CA ILE A 246 -40.53 43.39 6.02
C ILE A 246 -39.60 44.58 6.00
N ASN A 247 -39.56 45.29 7.12
CA ASN A 247 -38.49 46.23 7.40
C ASN A 247 -37.48 45.56 8.33
N TYR A 248 -36.21 45.91 8.15
CA TYR A 248 -35.12 45.25 8.85
C TYR A 248 -33.94 46.20 8.99
N TYR A 249 -33.17 46.00 10.06
CA TYR A 249 -32.00 46.78 10.38
C TYR A 249 -30.90 45.88 10.97
N PRO A 250 -29.64 46.03 10.54
CA PRO A 250 -29.15 46.96 9.51
C PRO A 250 -29.46 46.51 8.06
N LYS A 251 -29.37 47.45 7.09
CA LYS A 251 -29.49 47.13 5.64
C LYS A 251 -28.18 46.61 5.03
N VAL A 252 -27.07 46.88 5.69
CA VAL A 252 -25.72 46.49 5.29
C VAL A 252 -24.99 45.88 6.47
N VAL A 253 -24.16 44.88 6.22
CA VAL A 253 -23.26 44.30 7.21
C VAL A 253 -21.82 44.38 6.75
N SER A 254 -20.92 44.46 7.72
CA SER A 254 -19.50 44.35 7.49
C SER A 254 -19.10 42.89 7.40
N VAL A 255 -18.52 42.51 6.26
CA VAL A 255 -17.91 41.20 6.03
C VAL A 255 -16.41 41.36 6.17
N LEU A 256 -15.82 40.70 7.15
CA LEU A 256 -14.38 40.58 7.32
C LEU A 256 -13.88 39.38 6.50
N TYR A 257 -12.82 39.57 5.73
CA TYR A 257 -12.26 38.51 4.90
C TYR A 257 -10.74 38.65 4.77
N ARG A 258 -10.09 37.54 4.44
CA ARG A 258 -8.68 37.52 4.08
C ARG A 258 -8.53 37.51 2.57
N VAL A 259 -7.56 38.27 2.09
CA VAL A 259 -7.20 38.37 0.68
C VAL A 259 -5.69 38.58 0.56
N SER A 260 -5.11 38.13 -0.56
CA SER A 260 -3.72 38.46 -0.90
C SER A 260 -3.52 39.98 -0.97
N ILE A 261 -2.38 40.45 -0.47
CA ILE A 261 -1.99 41.87 -0.58
C ILE A 261 -1.95 42.34 -2.05
N ARG A 262 -1.78 41.43 -3.01
CA ARG A 262 -1.79 41.77 -4.43
C ARG A 262 -3.18 42.02 -4.99
N GLU A 263 -4.20 41.37 -4.42
CA GLU A 263 -5.55 41.31 -4.98
C GLU A 263 -6.60 42.04 -4.14
N TYR A 264 -6.24 42.63 -3.00
CA TYR A 264 -7.22 43.28 -2.12
C TYR A 264 -8.05 44.37 -2.83
N LYS A 265 -7.46 45.07 -3.81
CA LYS A 265 -8.15 46.10 -4.59
C LYS A 265 -9.15 45.55 -5.62
N SER A 266 -9.08 44.27 -5.98
CA SER A 266 -9.96 43.66 -6.97
C SER A 266 -11.24 43.09 -6.36
N VAL A 267 -11.36 43.06 -5.04
CA VAL A 267 -12.54 42.53 -4.33
C VAL A 267 -13.66 43.57 -4.34
N ASN A 268 -14.80 43.23 -4.94
CA ASN A 268 -15.95 44.12 -5.05
C ASN A 268 -17.08 43.70 -4.07
N PRO A 269 -17.81 44.64 -3.44
CA PRO A 269 -18.97 44.29 -2.62
C PRO A 269 -20.03 43.44 -3.35
N MET A 270 -20.19 43.64 -4.67
CA MET A 270 -21.16 42.91 -5.51
C MET A 270 -20.82 41.43 -5.72
N ASP A 271 -19.57 41.02 -5.44
CA ASP A 271 -19.14 39.62 -5.52
C ASP A 271 -19.58 38.81 -4.29
N PHE A 272 -19.99 39.51 -3.22
CA PHE A 272 -20.57 38.89 -2.03
C PHE A 272 -22.09 38.89 -2.11
N ARG A 273 -22.67 37.85 -1.52
CA ARG A 273 -24.10 37.81 -1.24
C ARG A 273 -24.31 37.40 0.21
N VAL A 274 -24.97 38.26 0.96
CA VAL A 274 -25.38 38.01 2.34
C VAL A 274 -26.88 37.90 2.37
N GLU A 275 -27.38 36.75 2.82
CA GLU A 275 -28.80 36.43 2.85
C GLU A 275 -29.27 36.06 4.25
N CYS A 276 -30.51 36.47 4.54
CA CYS A 276 -31.29 36.01 5.69
C CYS A 276 -32.47 35.19 5.18
N ASP A 277 -32.62 33.97 5.66
CA ASP A 277 -33.75 33.12 5.30
C ASP A 277 -34.92 33.31 6.28
N LEU A 278 -36.05 33.79 5.77
CA LEU A 278 -37.27 34.00 6.56
C LEU A 278 -37.87 32.71 7.13
N ASN A 279 -37.65 31.56 6.48
CA ASN A 279 -38.19 30.29 6.95
C ASN A 279 -37.51 29.79 8.23
N THR A 280 -36.33 30.33 8.55
CA THR A 280 -35.53 29.95 9.73
C THR A 280 -35.84 30.76 10.98
N ILE A 281 -36.86 31.61 10.93
CA ILE A 281 -37.21 32.53 12.02
C ILE A 281 -37.72 31.78 13.26
N ASN A 282 -37.19 32.17 14.41
CA ASN A 282 -37.86 32.00 15.68
C ASN A 282 -38.74 33.24 15.96
N ARG A 283 -40.07 33.08 15.91
CA ARG A 283 -41.04 34.19 15.97
C ARG A 283 -41.04 34.93 17.30
N ASP A 284 -40.41 34.35 18.33
CA ASP A 284 -40.40 34.90 19.69
C ASP A 284 -39.43 36.08 19.86
N ASN A 285 -38.39 36.20 19.01
CA ASN A 285 -37.28 37.14 19.24
C ASN A 285 -37.05 38.20 18.15
N SER A 286 -37.85 38.25 17.07
CA SER A 286 -37.73 39.25 15.98
C SER A 286 -36.31 39.45 15.41
N VAL A 287 -35.47 38.40 15.43
CA VAL A 287 -34.09 38.42 14.94
C VAL A 287 -33.90 37.37 13.85
N LEU A 288 -33.25 37.78 12.75
CA LEU A 288 -32.77 36.95 11.66
C LEU A 288 -31.26 36.77 11.75
N ILE A 289 -30.76 35.58 11.41
CA ILE A 289 -29.33 35.32 11.32
C ILE A 289 -28.91 35.36 9.85
N SER A 290 -28.05 36.31 9.51
CA SER A 290 -27.49 36.44 8.18
C SER A 290 -26.35 35.44 7.93
N SER A 291 -26.23 35.00 6.68
CA SER A 291 -25.18 34.09 6.23
C SER A 291 -24.61 34.53 4.87
N ILE A 292 -23.33 34.21 4.61
CA ILE A 292 -22.69 34.51 3.33
C ILE A 292 -22.99 33.35 2.39
N THR A 293 -23.84 33.57 1.38
CA THR A 293 -24.25 32.53 0.42
C THR A 293 -23.43 32.57 -0.88
N LYS A 294 -22.80 33.71 -1.18
CA LYS A 294 -21.84 33.85 -2.28
C LYS A 294 -20.65 34.71 -1.85
N LYS A 295 -19.46 34.35 -2.33
CA LYS A 295 -18.22 35.09 -2.14
C LYS A 295 -17.30 34.91 -3.35
N PRO A 296 -16.36 35.83 -3.61
CA PRO A 296 -15.38 35.65 -4.66
C PRO A 296 -14.42 34.48 -4.37
N SER A 297 -13.80 33.93 -5.41
CA SER A 297 -12.88 32.79 -5.31
C SER A 297 -11.55 33.14 -4.64
N ASN A 298 -11.13 34.39 -4.75
CA ASN A 298 -9.86 34.89 -4.23
C ASN A 298 -9.88 35.33 -2.76
N VAL A 299 -11.01 35.17 -2.06
CA VAL A 299 -11.12 35.48 -0.63
C VAL A 299 -11.29 34.23 0.23
N ARG A 300 -10.70 34.26 1.43
CA ARG A 300 -10.71 33.16 2.40
C ARG A 300 -11.14 33.65 3.78
N LYS A 301 -11.53 32.70 4.65
CA LYS A 301 -11.91 32.92 6.06
C LYS A 301 -12.90 34.09 6.24
N CYS A 302 -13.93 34.14 5.41
CA CYS A 302 -14.92 35.22 5.46
C CYS A 302 -15.87 35.03 6.65
N ARG A 303 -16.13 36.11 7.39
CA ARG A 303 -17.09 36.15 8.50
C ARG A 303 -17.83 37.47 8.53
N ILE A 304 -19.06 37.44 9.01
CA ILE A 304 -19.87 38.65 9.24
C ILE A 304 -19.57 39.12 10.67
N GLU A 305 -19.22 40.40 10.86
CA GLU A 305 -18.88 40.94 12.20
C GLU A 305 -20.08 40.90 13.15
N ASN A 306 -21.25 41.29 12.66
CA ASN A 306 -22.53 41.16 13.37
C ASN A 306 -23.56 40.53 12.43
N ASN A 307 -23.91 39.27 12.69
CA ASN A 307 -24.81 38.51 11.83
C ASN A 307 -26.28 38.61 12.25
N GLN A 308 -26.61 39.26 13.37
CA GLN A 308 -27.97 39.39 13.87
C GLN A 308 -28.68 40.61 13.28
N ILE A 309 -29.78 40.37 12.59
CA ILE A 309 -30.57 41.38 11.90
C ILE A 309 -31.94 41.47 12.55
N GLN A 310 -32.28 42.64 13.09
CA GLN A 310 -33.63 42.87 13.63
C GLN A 310 -34.59 43.10 12.48
N TYR A 311 -35.80 42.54 12.57
CA TYR A 311 -36.83 42.74 11.56
C TYR A 311 -38.20 43.02 12.19
N VAL A 312 -39.05 43.72 11.44
CA VAL A 312 -40.44 44.02 11.76
C VAL A 312 -41.27 43.78 10.52
N ILE A 313 -42.37 43.06 10.68
CA ILE A 313 -43.35 42.84 9.60
C ILE A 313 -44.29 44.05 9.59
N ILE A 314 -44.38 44.69 8.44
CA ILE A 314 -45.28 45.82 8.19
C ILE A 314 -46.47 45.29 7.38
N GLN A 315 -47.68 45.58 7.85
CA GLN A 315 -48.92 45.36 7.10
C GLN A 315 -49.13 46.46 6.07
#